data_AF-A0AA39NRY4-F1
#
_entry.id   AF-A0AA39NRY4-F1
#
_cell.length_a   1.000
_cell.length_b   1.000
_cell.length_c   1.000
_cell.angle_alpha   90.00
_cell.angle_beta   90.00
_cell.angle_gamma   90.00
#
_symmetry.space_group_name_H-M   'P 1'
#
loop_
_entity.id
_entity.type
_entity.pdbx_description
1 polymer ?
#
loop_
_entity_poly.entity_id
_entity_poly.type
_entity_poly.pdbx_seq_one_letter_code
_entity_poly.pdbx_strand_id
1 'polypeptide(L)'
;MAINTQTSPAATLPYDVLREIFTLCVAAHPAADDFLASPAWRVTQVCGHWRAAGVSLGALWGRVHVDFDVLALHPRVERVVWCLERQLERAARVVLRVSGRIPVCGAHPVVRVLRGRARDVEVALGGEESVRAVLQGAAEGVERLVFVNPGGGRFDAGFGEAAPGVELGGVRRMRAEGYPARVLGVRWERLEEWEFEKGAEEGGLCVLAGAGLCRGVPTCAQNLEWMERMRGARVFRSWATRAVVGGWPVRHDVVRELWVRGDGVGGLLAWLELPRLEVLGVLGGADAGALRGLVRRSGCVIRVLGVSGTDGIREVLGEARDVERLVVVGGMLEEVQKVVPKLRVDRCLN
;
A
#
# COMPACT_ATOMS: atom_id res chain seq x y z
N MET A 1 3.07 41.54 -47.52
CA MET A 1 2.23 41.15 -46.37
C MET A 1 3.15 40.42 -45.39
N ALA A 2 3.66 41.12 -44.38
CA ALA A 2 4.63 40.57 -43.44
C ALA A 2 3.89 39.79 -42.35
N ILE A 3 4.15 38.48 -42.25
CA ILE A 3 3.64 37.66 -41.14
C ILE A 3 4.45 38.06 -39.91
N ASN A 4 3.81 38.75 -38.97
CA ASN A 4 4.40 39.12 -37.70
C ASN A 4 4.59 37.84 -36.86
N THR A 5 5.76 37.20 -36.96
CA THR A 5 6.15 36.08 -36.10
C THR A 5 6.55 36.59 -34.72
N GLN A 6 5.63 37.26 -34.01
CA GLN A 6 5.81 37.49 -32.59
C GLN A 6 5.72 36.14 -31.89
N THR A 7 6.87 35.52 -31.66
CA THR A 7 7.00 34.43 -30.70
C THR A 7 6.43 34.92 -29.39
N SER A 8 5.36 34.28 -28.90
CA SER A 8 4.78 34.56 -27.59
C SER A 8 5.89 34.72 -26.55
N PRO A 9 5.84 35.73 -25.66
CA PRO A 9 6.85 35.90 -24.60
C PRO A 9 7.07 34.63 -23.76
N ALA A 10 6.03 33.79 -23.67
CA ALA A 10 6.12 32.48 -23.06
C ALA A 10 7.21 31.62 -23.73
N ALA A 11 7.33 31.64 -25.05
CA ALA A 11 8.31 30.85 -25.80
C ALA A 11 9.77 31.28 -25.61
N THR A 12 10.01 32.48 -25.06
CA THR A 12 11.34 33.05 -24.82
C THR A 12 11.77 33.02 -23.35
N LEU A 13 10.98 32.39 -22.47
CA LEU A 13 11.31 32.32 -21.04
C LEU A 13 12.64 31.58 -20.81
N PRO A 14 13.51 32.08 -19.91
CA PRO A 14 14.72 31.39 -19.49
C PRO A 14 14.45 30.01 -18.87
N TYR A 15 15.43 29.10 -18.97
CA TYR A 15 15.29 27.71 -18.52
C TYR A 15 15.06 27.57 -17.01
N ASP A 16 15.69 28.42 -16.21
CA ASP A 16 15.52 28.52 -14.77
C ASP A 16 14.08 28.89 -14.38
N VAL A 17 13.50 29.89 -15.04
CA VAL A 17 12.10 30.27 -14.84
C VAL A 17 11.17 29.12 -15.24
N LEU A 18 11.43 28.47 -16.38
CA LEU A 18 10.65 27.31 -16.79
C LEU A 18 10.75 26.17 -15.76
N ARG A 19 11.95 25.88 -15.24
CA ARG A 19 12.14 24.85 -14.21
C ARG A 19 11.37 25.16 -12.93
N GLU A 20 11.31 26.43 -12.52
CA GLU A 20 10.51 26.85 -11.37
C GLU A 20 9.02 26.64 -11.62
N ILE A 21 8.51 27.06 -12.78
CA ILE A 21 7.12 26.82 -13.21
C ILE A 21 6.80 25.32 -13.16
N PHE A 22 7.64 24.47 -13.76
CA PHE A 22 7.45 23.03 -13.76
C PHE A 22 7.47 22.44 -12.34
N THR A 23 8.34 22.94 -11.47
CA THR A 23 8.42 22.49 -10.07
C THR A 23 7.14 22.81 -9.32
N LEU A 24 6.59 24.01 -9.51
CA LEU A 24 5.30 24.41 -8.92
C LEU A 24 4.14 23.58 -9.49
N CYS A 25 4.12 23.31 -10.80
CA CYS A 25 3.10 22.47 -11.42
C CYS A 25 3.12 21.03 -10.87
N VAL A 26 4.30 20.48 -10.57
CA VAL A 26 4.44 19.16 -9.96
C VAL A 26 3.97 19.19 -8.50
N ALA A 27 4.37 20.20 -7.73
CA ALA A 27 4.00 20.32 -6.32
C ALA A 27 2.48 20.51 -6.12
N ALA A 28 1.81 21.19 -7.05
CA ALA A 28 0.37 21.41 -7.00
C ALA A 28 -0.46 20.17 -7.40
N HIS A 29 0.15 19.15 -8.02
CA HIS A 29 -0.57 17.97 -8.51
C HIS A 29 -0.54 16.84 -7.47
N PRO A 30 -1.71 16.34 -7.01
CA PRO A 30 -1.76 15.23 -6.07
C PRO A 30 -1.07 13.98 -6.62
N ALA A 31 -0.44 13.26 -5.69
CA ALA A 31 0.24 12.00 -5.92
C ALA A 31 -0.61 10.92 -6.64
N ALA A 32 -1.91 10.90 -6.39
CA ALA A 32 -2.80 9.82 -6.82
C ALA A 32 -3.43 10.04 -8.20
N ASP A 33 -3.23 11.21 -8.81
CA ASP A 33 -3.94 11.61 -10.02
C ASP A 33 -3.14 11.25 -11.28
N ASP A 34 -3.85 10.97 -12.38
CA ASP A 34 -3.25 10.71 -13.70
C ASP A 34 -2.27 11.84 -14.08
N PHE A 35 -0.99 11.49 -14.24
CA PHE A 35 0.04 12.46 -14.57
C PHE A 35 -0.19 13.08 -15.96
N LEU A 36 -0.84 12.38 -16.89
CA LEU A 36 -1.21 12.94 -18.19
C LEU A 36 -2.27 14.05 -18.05
N ALA A 37 -3.06 14.00 -16.99
CA ALA A 37 -3.99 15.08 -16.64
C ALA A 37 -3.29 16.24 -15.90
N SER A 38 -2.03 16.06 -15.44
CA SER A 38 -1.33 17.05 -14.62
C SER A 38 -1.06 18.36 -15.37
N PRO A 39 -1.07 19.50 -14.66
CA PRO A 39 -0.66 20.79 -15.23
C PRO A 39 0.76 20.73 -15.81
N ALA A 40 1.66 19.99 -15.15
CA ALA A 40 3.05 19.83 -15.55
C ALA A 40 3.17 19.15 -16.93
N TRP A 41 2.40 18.11 -17.19
CA TRP A 41 2.36 17.49 -18.52
C TRP A 41 1.82 18.44 -19.59
N ARG A 42 0.71 19.13 -19.30
CA ARG A 42 0.08 20.07 -20.26
C ARG A 42 1.04 21.17 -20.71
N VAL A 43 1.82 21.74 -19.80
CA VAL A 43 2.76 22.82 -20.15
C VAL A 43 3.95 22.32 -20.98
N THR A 44 4.28 21.02 -20.99
CA THR A 44 5.26 20.46 -21.94
C THR A 44 4.77 20.48 -23.40
N GLN A 45 3.47 20.70 -23.63
CA GLN A 45 2.87 20.71 -24.96
C GLN A 45 2.82 22.11 -25.60
N VAL A 46 3.31 23.15 -24.91
CA VAL A 46 3.30 24.54 -25.40
C VAL A 46 4.22 24.72 -26.61
N CYS A 47 5.50 24.39 -26.48
CA CYS A 47 6.48 24.44 -27.57
C CYS A 47 7.69 23.54 -27.27
N GLY A 48 8.59 23.37 -28.25
CA GLY A 48 9.78 22.53 -28.09
C GLY A 48 10.71 22.97 -26.96
N HIS A 49 10.82 24.29 -26.71
CA HIS A 49 11.63 24.86 -25.63
C HIS A 49 11.08 24.49 -24.24
N TRP A 50 9.76 24.65 -24.04
CA TRP A 50 9.08 24.24 -22.81
C TRP A 50 9.14 22.73 -22.58
N ARG A 51 8.96 21.96 -23.66
CA ARG A 51 9.08 20.50 -23.60
C ARG A 51 10.47 20.08 -23.13
N ALA A 52 11.53 20.67 -23.70
CA ALA A 52 12.90 20.35 -23.32
C ALA A 52 13.19 20.73 -21.85
N ALA A 53 12.72 21.89 -21.41
CA ALA A 53 12.82 22.32 -20.01
C ALA A 53 12.11 21.34 -19.07
N GLY A 54 10.84 21.02 -19.34
CA GLY A 54 10.06 20.09 -18.53
C GLY A 54 10.69 18.70 -18.49
N VAL A 55 10.88 18.07 -19.65
CA VAL A 55 11.43 16.71 -19.75
C VAL A 55 12.81 16.58 -19.11
N SER A 56 13.60 17.64 -19.03
CA SER A 56 14.90 17.65 -18.33
C SER A 56 14.81 17.74 -16.80
N LEU A 57 13.65 18.10 -16.26
CA LEU A 57 13.44 18.25 -14.83
C LEU A 57 13.25 16.88 -14.17
N GLY A 58 14.21 16.45 -13.35
CA GLY A 58 14.15 15.17 -12.63
C GLY A 58 12.91 15.00 -11.75
N ALA A 59 12.30 16.09 -11.26
CA ALA A 59 11.09 16.03 -10.45
C ALA A 59 9.87 15.48 -11.21
N LEU A 60 9.79 15.67 -12.54
CA LEU A 60 8.72 15.05 -13.36
C LEU A 60 8.86 13.52 -13.43
N TRP A 61 10.06 13.01 -13.21
CA TRP A 61 10.39 11.58 -13.27
C TRP A 61 10.44 10.94 -11.87
N GLY A 62 10.03 11.68 -10.83
CA GLY A 62 9.95 11.15 -9.47
C GLY A 62 8.92 10.01 -9.33
N ARG A 63 8.02 9.84 -10.30
CA ARG A 63 7.07 8.74 -10.41
C ARG A 63 7.12 8.19 -11.82
N VAL A 64 7.30 6.89 -11.95
CA VAL A 64 7.32 6.21 -13.24
C VAL A 64 6.35 5.05 -13.19
N HIS A 65 5.42 5.02 -14.14
CA HIS A 65 4.53 3.89 -14.36
C HIS A 65 4.94 3.18 -15.65
N VAL A 66 5.27 1.90 -15.52
CA VAL A 66 5.61 1.02 -16.64
C VAL A 66 4.52 -0.03 -16.78
N ASP A 67 3.77 0.06 -17.86
CA ASP A 67 2.79 -0.95 -18.24
C ASP A 67 3.38 -1.88 -19.33
N PHE A 68 3.59 -3.14 -18.99
CA PHE A 68 4.18 -4.13 -19.88
C PHE A 68 3.23 -4.58 -21.00
N ASP A 69 1.91 -4.46 -20.83
CA ASP A 69 0.95 -4.76 -21.89
C ASP A 69 1.02 -3.66 -22.96
N VAL A 70 1.16 -2.40 -22.55
CA VAL A 70 1.38 -1.26 -23.47
C VAL A 70 2.75 -1.34 -24.14
N LEU A 71 3.79 -1.68 -23.39
CA LEU A 71 5.14 -1.82 -23.94
C LEU A 71 5.26 -2.94 -24.98
N ALA A 72 4.58 -4.06 -24.77
CA ALA A 72 4.56 -5.17 -25.72
C ALA A 72 4.02 -4.76 -27.10
N LEU A 73 3.13 -3.76 -27.15
CA LEU A 73 2.56 -3.22 -28.37
C LEU A 73 3.37 -2.05 -28.96
N HIS A 74 4.42 -1.60 -28.29
CA HIS A 74 5.13 -0.38 -28.68
C HIS A 74 6.14 -0.67 -29.82
N PRO A 75 6.04 0.00 -30.98
CA PRO A 75 6.83 -0.34 -32.18
C PRO A 75 8.32 0.01 -32.10
N ARG A 76 8.76 0.69 -31.03
CA ARG A 76 10.13 1.19 -30.83
C ARG A 76 10.56 1.11 -29.37
N VAL A 77 10.56 -0.08 -28.79
CA VAL A 77 10.89 -0.30 -27.37
C VAL A 77 12.29 0.22 -27.05
N GLU A 78 13.25 0.16 -27.96
CA GLU A 78 14.63 0.61 -27.74
C GLU A 78 14.69 2.12 -27.45
N ARG A 79 13.85 2.92 -28.11
CA ARG A 79 13.76 4.35 -27.84
C ARG A 79 13.15 4.64 -26.48
N VAL A 80 12.18 3.83 -26.06
CA VAL A 80 11.57 3.94 -24.73
C VAL A 80 12.59 3.60 -23.66
N VAL A 81 13.35 2.52 -23.83
CA VAL A 81 14.44 2.10 -22.94
C VAL A 81 15.49 3.20 -22.81
N TRP A 82 15.97 3.74 -23.93
CA TRP A 82 16.94 4.83 -23.94
C TRP A 82 16.43 6.09 -23.23
N CYS A 83 15.18 6.48 -23.49
CA CYS A 83 14.56 7.62 -22.82
C CYS A 83 14.45 7.37 -21.31
N LEU A 84 13.90 6.22 -20.93
CA LEU A 84 13.69 5.85 -19.53
C LEU A 84 15.02 5.86 -18.76
N GLU A 85 16.06 5.24 -19.30
CA GLU A 85 17.39 5.19 -18.68
C GLU A 85 17.93 6.61 -18.40
N ARG A 86 17.92 7.48 -19.41
CA ARG A 86 18.40 8.87 -19.27
C ARG A 86 17.64 9.68 -18.24
N GLN A 87 16.36 9.40 -18.06
CA GLN A 87 15.52 10.17 -17.14
C GLN A 87 15.60 9.63 -15.72
N LEU A 88 15.73 8.31 -15.56
CA LEU A 88 16.02 7.69 -14.27
C LEU A 88 17.42 8.06 -13.76
N GLU A 89 18.41 8.27 -14.64
CA GLU A 89 19.72 8.81 -14.24
C GLU A 89 19.62 10.20 -13.59
N ARG A 90 18.65 11.00 -14.02
CA ARG A 90 18.44 12.37 -13.52
C ARG A 90 17.59 12.40 -12.25
N ALA A 91 16.78 11.38 -12.02
CA ALA A 91 15.96 11.26 -10.83
C ALA A 91 16.77 10.56 -9.72
N ALA A 92 17.08 11.28 -8.65
CA ALA A 92 17.83 10.70 -7.53
C ALA A 92 17.11 9.52 -6.85
N ARG A 93 15.76 9.55 -6.84
CA ARG A 93 14.88 8.51 -6.26
C ARG A 93 13.54 8.50 -6.97
N VAL A 94 13.05 7.31 -7.32
CA VAL A 94 11.80 7.14 -8.08
C VAL A 94 10.81 6.26 -7.33
N VAL A 95 9.54 6.64 -7.39
CA VAL A 95 8.41 5.77 -7.08
C VAL A 95 8.05 5.02 -8.37
N LEU A 96 8.28 3.71 -8.37
CA LEU A 96 8.08 2.87 -9.54
C LEU A 96 6.77 2.09 -9.42
N ARG A 97 5.88 2.25 -10.38
CA ARG A 97 4.73 1.38 -10.56
C ARG A 97 4.96 0.50 -11.78
N VAL A 98 4.82 -0.81 -11.63
CA VAL A 98 4.87 -1.77 -12.74
C VAL A 98 3.54 -2.49 -12.84
N SER A 99 2.95 -2.53 -14.02
CA SER A 99 1.72 -3.28 -14.30
C SER A 99 1.84 -4.10 -15.57
N GLY A 100 1.02 -5.14 -15.68
CA GLY A 100 0.91 -5.92 -16.91
C GLY A 100 0.41 -7.33 -16.65
N ARG A 101 -0.38 -7.85 -17.58
CA ARG A 101 -0.88 -9.23 -17.57
C ARG A 101 0.09 -10.17 -18.26
N ILE A 102 0.89 -9.66 -19.20
CA ILE A 102 1.89 -10.46 -19.91
C ILE A 102 3.05 -10.80 -18.97
N PRO A 103 3.46 -12.08 -18.86
CA PRO A 103 4.64 -12.47 -18.10
C PRO A 103 5.90 -11.75 -18.57
N VAL A 104 6.68 -11.22 -17.63
CA VAL A 104 7.87 -10.41 -17.92
C VAL A 104 9.13 -11.18 -17.53
N CYS A 105 10.04 -11.37 -18.49
CA CYS A 105 11.31 -12.02 -18.21
C CYS A 105 12.36 -11.04 -17.67
N GLY A 106 13.28 -11.53 -16.85
CA GLY A 106 14.41 -10.75 -16.33
C GLY A 106 15.40 -10.25 -17.39
N ALA A 107 15.32 -10.76 -18.62
CA ALA A 107 16.12 -10.29 -19.75
C ALA A 107 15.50 -9.08 -20.47
N HIS A 108 14.24 -8.71 -20.15
CA HIS A 108 13.56 -7.61 -20.82
C HIS A 108 14.34 -6.29 -20.63
N PRO A 109 14.62 -5.52 -21.70
CA PRO A 109 15.46 -4.32 -21.62
C PRO A 109 14.97 -3.30 -20.59
N VAL A 110 13.65 -3.09 -20.51
CA VAL A 110 13.05 -2.18 -19.51
C VAL A 110 13.27 -2.68 -18.08
N VAL A 111 13.19 -4.00 -17.83
CA VAL A 111 13.46 -4.56 -16.49
C VAL A 111 14.87 -4.23 -16.05
N ARG A 112 15.86 -4.37 -16.96
CA ARG A 112 17.26 -4.05 -16.65
C ARG A 112 17.46 -2.60 -16.21
N VAL A 113 16.76 -1.66 -16.86
CA VAL A 113 16.83 -0.23 -16.55
C VAL A 113 16.20 0.11 -15.19
N LEU A 114 15.14 -0.61 -14.79
CA LEU A 114 14.41 -0.36 -13.55
C LEU A 114 15.15 -0.88 -12.29
N ARG A 115 16.04 -1.86 -12.44
CA ARG A 115 16.72 -2.50 -11.30
C ARG A 115 17.48 -1.50 -10.42
N GLY A 116 17.19 -1.53 -9.12
CA GLY A 116 17.88 -0.73 -8.11
C GLY A 116 17.62 0.78 -8.17
N ARG A 117 16.68 1.26 -8.99
CA ARG A 117 16.38 2.70 -9.15
C ARG A 117 15.24 3.20 -8.27
N ALA A 118 14.47 2.30 -7.68
CA ALA A 118 13.24 2.63 -6.97
C ALA A 118 13.39 2.53 -5.45
N ARG A 119 12.82 3.50 -4.73
CA ARG A 119 12.67 3.48 -3.27
C ARG A 119 11.32 2.89 -2.86
N ASP A 120 10.29 3.28 -3.61
CA ASP A 120 8.93 2.83 -3.43
C ASP A 120 8.53 2.08 -4.69
N VAL A 121 8.09 0.82 -4.55
CA VAL A 121 7.70 -0.01 -5.68
C VAL A 121 6.27 -0.49 -5.51
N GLU A 122 5.45 -0.27 -6.53
CA GLU A 122 4.09 -0.81 -6.66
C GLU A 122 4.07 -1.82 -7.80
N VAL A 123 3.63 -3.05 -7.53
CA VAL A 123 3.69 -4.18 -8.45
C VAL A 123 2.29 -4.74 -8.68
N ALA A 124 1.85 -4.67 -9.93
CA ALA A 124 0.60 -5.22 -10.45
C ALA A 124 0.89 -6.12 -11.66
N LEU A 125 1.80 -7.08 -11.50
CA LEU A 125 2.26 -7.98 -12.56
C LEU A 125 1.64 -9.36 -12.45
N GLY A 126 1.33 -9.97 -13.59
CA GLY A 126 0.98 -11.38 -13.66
C GLY A 126 2.17 -12.30 -13.37
N GLY A 127 2.04 -13.13 -12.33
CA GLY A 127 2.97 -14.23 -12.04
C GLY A 127 4.21 -13.85 -11.22
N GLU A 128 4.66 -14.80 -10.41
CA GLU A 128 5.76 -14.66 -9.46
C GLU A 128 7.10 -14.31 -10.11
N GLU A 129 7.41 -14.94 -11.24
CA GLU A 129 8.67 -14.75 -11.96
C GLU A 129 8.82 -13.32 -12.49
N SER A 130 7.73 -12.71 -12.94
CA SER A 130 7.68 -11.31 -13.40
C SER A 130 8.01 -10.34 -12.27
N VAL A 131 7.42 -10.59 -11.09
CA VAL A 131 7.69 -9.80 -9.89
C VAL A 131 9.16 -9.93 -9.49
N ARG A 132 9.68 -11.16 -9.45
CA ARG A 132 11.09 -11.46 -9.15
C ARG A 132 12.02 -10.74 -10.13
N ALA A 133 11.73 -10.80 -11.43
CA ALA A 133 12.54 -10.19 -12.48
C ALA A 133 12.72 -8.67 -12.27
N VAL A 134 11.65 -7.96 -11.91
CA VAL A 134 11.66 -6.51 -11.66
C VAL A 134 12.38 -6.17 -10.35
N LEU A 135 12.15 -6.94 -9.30
CA LEU A 135 12.71 -6.68 -7.97
C LEU A 135 14.15 -7.20 -7.79
N GLN A 136 14.67 -7.97 -8.75
CA GLN A 136 16.02 -8.50 -8.70
C GLN A 136 17.06 -7.37 -8.58
N GLY A 137 17.92 -7.45 -7.55
CA GLY A 137 18.96 -6.44 -7.31
C GLY A 137 18.46 -5.18 -6.58
N ALA A 138 17.20 -5.15 -6.13
CA ALA A 138 16.63 -4.02 -5.40
C ALA A 138 16.87 -4.07 -3.87
N ALA A 139 17.83 -4.88 -3.43
CA ALA A 139 17.85 -5.47 -2.09
C ALA A 139 17.88 -4.51 -0.91
N GLU A 140 18.60 -3.39 -1.04
CA GLU A 140 18.73 -2.39 0.02
C GLU A 140 18.07 -1.05 -0.32
N GLY A 141 17.71 -0.83 -1.59
CA GLY A 141 17.19 0.45 -2.07
C GLY A 141 15.68 0.62 -1.85
N VAL A 142 14.91 -0.47 -1.83
CA VAL A 142 13.45 -0.43 -1.70
C VAL A 142 13.06 -0.38 -0.23
N GLU A 143 12.44 0.72 0.17
CA GLU A 143 11.90 0.91 1.51
C GLU A 143 10.41 0.62 1.61
N ARG A 144 9.66 0.86 0.52
CA ARG A 144 8.21 0.64 0.44
C ARG A 144 7.86 -0.28 -0.71
N LEU A 145 7.05 -1.30 -0.43
CA LEU A 145 6.61 -2.27 -1.42
C LEU A 145 5.09 -2.43 -1.37
N VAL A 146 4.42 -2.32 -2.51
CA VAL A 146 2.97 -2.45 -2.63
C VAL A 146 2.68 -3.51 -3.69
N PHE A 147 1.92 -4.55 -3.34
CA PHE A 147 1.37 -5.49 -4.31
C PHE A 147 -0.10 -5.16 -4.53
N VAL A 148 -0.46 -4.99 -5.79
CA VAL A 148 -1.83 -4.78 -6.24
C VAL A 148 -2.21 -5.99 -7.06
N ASN A 149 -3.36 -6.60 -6.77
CA ASN A 149 -3.81 -7.76 -7.53
C ASN A 149 -4.24 -7.31 -8.93
N PRO A 150 -3.60 -7.76 -10.03
CA PRO A 150 -3.99 -7.36 -11.38
C PRO A 150 -5.37 -7.95 -11.82
N GLY A 151 -6.00 -8.76 -10.97
CA GLY A 151 -7.25 -9.47 -11.24
C GLY A 151 -6.99 -10.84 -11.86
N GLY A 152 -7.73 -11.87 -11.40
CA GLY A 152 -7.84 -13.16 -12.10
C GLY A 152 -6.78 -14.22 -11.79
N GLY A 153 -5.87 -14.01 -10.83
CA GLY A 153 -4.92 -15.04 -10.40
C GLY A 153 -5.24 -15.62 -9.02
N ARG A 154 -5.26 -16.97 -8.92
CA ARG A 154 -5.27 -17.67 -7.62
C ARG A 154 -3.85 -17.67 -7.07
N PHE A 155 -3.61 -17.02 -5.93
CA PHE A 155 -2.30 -16.99 -5.28
C PHE A 155 -2.43 -17.41 -3.81
N ASP A 156 -1.55 -18.30 -3.37
CA ASP A 156 -1.54 -18.80 -1.99
C ASP A 156 -0.93 -17.73 -1.07
N ALA A 157 -1.68 -17.26 -0.08
CA ALA A 157 -1.15 -16.41 0.99
C ALA A 157 -0.32 -17.27 1.93
N GLY A 158 0.95 -17.37 1.58
CA GLY A 158 1.88 -18.31 2.15
C GLY A 158 2.91 -17.59 3.00
N PHE A 159 3.06 -18.13 4.19
CA PHE A 159 4.23 -17.94 4.97
C PHE A 159 5.14 -19.19 4.67
N GLY A 160 6.02 -19.19 3.65
CA GLY A 160 7.09 -20.21 3.34
C GLY A 160 8.62 -19.89 3.57
N GLU A 161 9.58 -20.60 2.99
CA GLU A 161 11.01 -20.17 3.07
C GLU A 161 11.34 -19.21 1.92
N ALA A 162 12.32 -18.31 2.11
CA ALA A 162 12.74 -17.39 1.06
C ALA A 162 13.30 -18.19 -0.12
N ALA A 163 12.71 -18.02 -1.31
CA ALA A 163 13.25 -18.62 -2.52
C ALA A 163 14.58 -17.91 -2.88
N PRO A 164 15.63 -18.64 -3.28
CA PRO A 164 16.91 -18.03 -3.63
C PRO A 164 16.76 -17.04 -4.79
N GLY A 165 17.41 -15.87 -4.69
CA GLY A 165 17.57 -14.92 -5.79
C GLY A 165 16.91 -13.54 -5.66
N VAL A 166 16.08 -13.30 -4.64
CA VAL A 166 15.59 -11.96 -4.27
C VAL A 166 15.71 -11.79 -2.76
N GLU A 167 16.59 -10.89 -2.32
CA GLU A 167 16.59 -10.39 -0.94
C GLU A 167 16.04 -8.97 -0.96
N LEU A 168 15.04 -8.67 -0.14
CA LEU A 168 14.45 -7.33 0.01
C LEU A 168 14.64 -6.85 1.44
N GLY A 169 15.90 -6.89 1.91
CA GLY A 169 16.27 -6.56 3.28
C GLY A 169 16.13 -5.08 3.67
N GLY A 170 15.95 -4.19 2.69
CA GLY A 170 15.69 -2.76 2.89
C GLY A 170 14.22 -2.40 3.12
N VAL A 171 13.28 -3.32 2.85
CA VAL A 171 11.84 -3.03 2.92
C VAL A 171 11.42 -2.84 4.37
N ARG A 172 10.82 -1.68 4.65
CA ARG A 172 10.28 -1.31 5.97
C ARG A 172 8.76 -1.19 5.97
N ARG A 173 8.17 -0.91 4.82
CA ARG A 173 6.73 -0.70 4.67
C ARG A 173 6.19 -1.57 3.56
N MET A 174 5.20 -2.38 3.86
CA MET A 174 4.65 -3.30 2.89
C MET A 174 3.13 -3.29 2.89
N ARG A 175 2.53 -3.16 1.70
CA ARG A 175 1.11 -3.40 1.46
C ARG A 175 0.95 -4.55 0.48
N ALA A 176 0.05 -5.49 0.76
CA ALA A 176 -0.18 -6.62 -0.12
C ALA A 176 -1.67 -6.86 -0.36
N GLU A 177 -2.04 -6.95 -1.63
CA GLU A 177 -3.33 -7.44 -2.09
C GLU A 177 -3.19 -8.87 -2.63
N GLY A 178 -3.41 -9.87 -1.77
CA GLY A 178 -3.44 -11.27 -2.17
C GLY A 178 -2.09 -11.94 -2.52
N TYR A 179 -0.94 -11.33 -2.18
CA TYR A 179 0.40 -11.86 -2.53
C TYR A 179 1.15 -12.53 -1.36
N PRO A 180 1.86 -13.67 -1.57
CA PRO A 180 2.78 -14.24 -0.60
C PRO A 180 4.10 -13.44 -0.57
N ALA A 181 4.20 -12.54 0.39
CA ALA A 181 5.44 -11.82 0.74
C ALA A 181 6.67 -12.72 0.99
N ARG A 182 6.48 -14.02 1.27
CA ARG A 182 7.57 -14.95 1.59
C ARG A 182 8.43 -15.38 0.39
N VAL A 183 7.97 -15.18 -0.85
CA VAL A 183 8.74 -15.50 -2.07
C VAL A 183 9.93 -14.57 -2.32
N LEU A 184 9.87 -13.34 -1.81
CA LEU A 184 10.72 -12.24 -2.27
C LEU A 184 11.85 -11.87 -1.29
N GLY A 185 12.09 -12.71 -0.28
CA GLY A 185 13.17 -12.51 0.69
C GLY A 185 13.07 -11.20 1.49
N VAL A 186 11.84 -10.75 1.78
CA VAL A 186 11.59 -9.64 2.72
C VAL A 186 11.99 -10.08 4.14
N ARG A 187 12.74 -9.23 4.84
CA ARG A 187 13.12 -9.44 6.24
C ARG A 187 12.02 -8.95 7.16
N TRP A 188 11.12 -9.86 7.54
CA TRP A 188 9.94 -9.59 8.37
C TRP A 188 10.24 -8.84 9.67
N GLU A 189 11.37 -9.15 10.28
CA GLU A 189 11.85 -8.52 11.51
C GLU A 189 12.23 -7.04 11.35
N ARG A 190 12.44 -6.58 10.11
CA ARG A 190 12.76 -5.18 9.77
C ARG A 190 11.53 -4.36 9.33
N LEU A 191 10.38 -5.00 9.14
CA LEU A 191 9.16 -4.30 8.78
C LEU A 191 8.72 -3.40 9.93
N GLU A 192 8.47 -2.14 9.61
CA GLU A 192 7.91 -1.11 10.50
C GLU A 192 6.39 -0.99 10.28
N GLU A 193 5.91 -1.19 9.04
CA GLU A 193 4.49 -1.12 8.68
C GLU A 193 4.09 -2.30 7.77
N TRP A 194 2.97 -2.95 8.11
CA TRP A 194 2.37 -4.02 7.33
C TRP A 194 0.88 -3.76 7.09
N GLU A 195 0.46 -3.91 5.84
CA GLU A 195 -0.94 -3.80 5.43
C GLU A 195 -1.31 -4.94 4.48
N PHE A 196 -2.33 -5.71 4.82
CA PHE A 196 -2.87 -6.78 3.98
C PHE A 196 -4.33 -6.52 3.68
N GLU A 197 -4.64 -6.25 2.42
CA GLU A 197 -6.00 -6.00 1.94
C GLU A 197 -6.47 -7.14 1.03
N LYS A 198 -7.69 -7.63 1.28
CA LYS A 198 -8.33 -8.58 0.38
C LYS A 198 -8.85 -7.77 -0.81
N GLY A 199 -8.34 -8.05 -2.01
CA GLY A 199 -8.89 -7.48 -3.24
C GLY A 199 -10.40 -7.71 -3.28
N ALA A 200 -11.15 -6.63 -3.54
CA ALA A 200 -12.61 -6.66 -3.59
C ALA A 200 -13.08 -7.61 -4.71
N GLU A 201 -13.40 -8.85 -4.37
CA GLU A 201 -14.32 -9.63 -5.20
C GLU A 201 -15.74 -9.18 -4.82
N GLU A 202 -16.31 -8.34 -5.68
CA GLU A 202 -17.75 -8.07 -5.71
C GLU A 202 -18.52 -9.40 -5.76
N GLY A 203 -19.45 -9.59 -4.81
CA GLY A 203 -20.56 -10.53 -4.99
C GLY A 203 -20.41 -11.97 -4.48
N GLY A 204 -19.39 -12.30 -3.68
CA GLY A 204 -19.22 -13.66 -3.14
C GLY A 204 -19.70 -13.81 -1.69
N LEU A 205 -20.94 -14.27 -1.50
CA LEU A 205 -21.44 -14.80 -0.24
C LEU A 205 -20.49 -15.92 0.28
N CYS A 206 -19.51 -15.59 1.13
CA CYS A 206 -18.69 -16.58 1.85
C CYS A 206 -19.52 -17.17 3.01
N VAL A 207 -20.62 -17.82 2.67
CA VAL A 207 -21.38 -18.68 3.55
C VAL A 207 -20.76 -20.07 3.47
N LEU A 208 -20.25 -20.53 4.62
CA LEU A 208 -19.88 -21.91 4.92
C LEU A 208 -18.67 -22.49 4.16
N ALA A 209 -17.46 -22.19 4.64
CA ALA A 209 -16.36 -23.16 4.54
C ALA A 209 -15.44 -23.02 5.76
N GLY A 210 -15.75 -23.78 6.81
CA GLY A 210 -14.74 -24.17 7.79
C GLY A 210 -13.64 -24.96 7.07
N ALA A 211 -12.41 -24.81 7.55
CA ALA A 211 -11.18 -25.42 7.02
C ALA A 211 -10.70 -24.86 5.67
N GLY A 212 -9.77 -23.90 5.69
CA GLY A 212 -8.68 -23.78 4.70
C GLY A 212 -9.01 -23.69 3.20
N LEU A 213 -10.25 -23.45 2.79
CA LEU A 213 -10.67 -23.59 1.39
C LEU A 213 -10.61 -22.29 0.57
N CYS A 214 -10.47 -21.13 1.21
CA CYS A 214 -10.05 -19.91 0.52
C CYS A 214 -8.52 -19.82 0.53
N ARG A 215 -7.87 -20.46 -0.45
CA ARG A 215 -6.45 -20.23 -0.75
C ARG A 215 -6.21 -18.72 -0.90
N GLY A 216 -5.42 -18.13 0.00
CA GLY A 216 -5.16 -16.68 -0.01
C GLY A 216 -5.62 -15.88 1.21
N VAL A 217 -6.44 -16.45 2.11
CA VAL A 217 -6.84 -15.75 3.35
C VAL A 217 -6.04 -16.29 4.55
N PRO A 218 -5.35 -15.45 5.32
CA PRO A 218 -4.63 -15.91 6.50
C PRO A 218 -5.57 -16.36 7.60
N THR A 219 -5.31 -17.55 8.15
CA THR A 219 -5.93 -18.07 9.37
C THR A 219 -5.48 -17.27 10.62
N CYS A 220 -6.20 -17.39 11.75
CA CYS A 220 -5.76 -16.81 13.02
C CYS A 220 -4.34 -17.26 13.42
N ALA A 221 -4.04 -18.55 13.28
CA ALA A 221 -2.71 -19.10 13.59
C ALA A 221 -1.62 -18.46 12.72
N GLN A 222 -1.91 -18.26 11.42
CA GLN A 222 -1.01 -17.54 10.53
C GLN A 222 -0.85 -16.09 10.98
N ASN A 223 -1.92 -15.34 11.26
CA ASN A 223 -1.79 -13.96 11.73
C ASN A 223 -0.97 -13.83 13.03
N LEU A 224 -1.10 -14.77 13.97
CA LEU A 224 -0.27 -14.82 15.19
C LEU A 224 1.20 -15.06 14.85
N GLU A 225 1.50 -16.04 14.00
CA GLU A 225 2.87 -16.30 13.51
C GLU A 225 3.45 -15.06 12.80
N TRP A 226 2.62 -14.33 12.05
CA TRP A 226 3.02 -13.12 11.32
C TRP A 226 3.41 -12.02 12.30
N MET A 227 2.59 -11.78 13.33
CA MET A 227 2.90 -10.82 14.39
C MET A 227 4.14 -11.22 15.18
N GLU A 228 4.35 -12.51 15.46
CA GLU A 228 5.57 -12.97 16.14
C GLU A 228 6.84 -12.75 15.32
N ARG A 229 6.76 -12.88 14.00
CA ARG A 229 7.89 -12.61 13.09
C ARG A 229 8.10 -11.12 12.87
N MET A 230 7.02 -10.34 12.84
CA MET A 230 7.02 -8.88 12.68
C MET A 230 7.13 -8.15 14.02
N ARG A 231 7.89 -8.67 14.99
CA ARG A 231 8.09 -8.05 16.33
C ARG A 231 8.56 -6.60 16.29
N GLY A 232 9.14 -6.15 15.18
CA GLY A 232 9.55 -4.76 14.96
C GLY A 232 8.46 -3.82 14.43
N ALA A 233 7.34 -4.38 13.93
CA ALA A 233 6.31 -3.61 13.25
C ALA A 233 5.46 -2.80 14.23
N ARG A 234 5.29 -1.52 13.93
CA ARG A 234 4.48 -0.59 14.75
C ARG A 234 3.05 -0.48 14.23
N VAL A 235 2.85 -0.73 12.95
CA VAL A 235 1.56 -0.65 12.27
C VAL A 235 1.25 -2.00 11.64
N PHE A 236 0.11 -2.58 12.02
CA PHE A 236 -0.40 -3.81 11.45
C PHE A 236 -1.85 -3.61 11.01
N ARG A 237 -2.12 -3.78 9.72
CA ARG A 237 -3.46 -3.72 9.14
C ARG A 237 -3.75 -5.00 8.38
N SER A 238 -4.85 -5.68 8.68
CA SER A 238 -5.24 -6.93 8.04
C SER A 238 -6.76 -6.99 7.86
N TRP A 239 -7.22 -7.32 6.67
CA TRP A 239 -8.64 -7.49 6.35
C TRP A 239 -8.89 -8.99 6.13
N ALA A 240 -9.30 -9.73 7.17
CA ALA A 240 -9.37 -11.20 7.18
C ALA A 240 -10.76 -11.71 7.60
N THR A 241 -11.36 -12.66 6.89
CA THR A 241 -12.65 -13.25 7.26
C THR A 241 -12.50 -14.57 8.02
N ARG A 242 -13.13 -14.65 9.20
CA ARG A 242 -13.58 -15.83 9.95
C ARG A 242 -12.51 -16.86 10.31
N ALA A 243 -12.23 -16.98 11.61
CA ALA A 243 -11.49 -18.10 12.18
C ALA A 243 -11.92 -18.43 13.61
N VAL A 244 -11.87 -19.72 13.92
CA VAL A 244 -11.87 -20.29 15.28
C VAL A 244 -10.41 -20.63 15.61
N VAL A 245 -10.03 -20.66 16.89
CA VAL A 245 -9.11 -21.65 17.53
C VAL A 245 -8.44 -21.07 18.80
N GLY A 246 -8.14 -21.96 19.76
CA GLY A 246 -7.36 -21.71 20.98
C GLY A 246 -5.84 -21.79 20.79
N GLY A 247 -5.08 -21.14 21.66
CA GLY A 247 -3.62 -21.04 21.59
C GLY A 247 -3.04 -20.45 22.89
N TRP A 248 -1.82 -19.93 22.84
CA TRP A 248 -1.15 -19.24 23.96
C TRP A 248 -1.10 -17.72 23.69
N PRO A 249 -1.01 -16.87 24.72
CA PRO A 249 -0.94 -15.42 24.53
C PRO A 249 0.34 -14.99 23.78
N VAL A 250 0.19 -14.11 22.79
CA VAL A 250 1.26 -13.44 22.05
C VAL A 250 1.36 -11.99 22.52
N ARG A 251 2.51 -11.64 23.10
CA ARG A 251 2.82 -10.28 23.52
C ARG A 251 3.66 -9.55 22.48
N HIS A 252 3.26 -8.31 22.15
CA HIS A 252 3.96 -7.46 21.18
C HIS A 252 4.17 -6.03 21.71
N ASP A 253 5.40 -5.70 22.07
CA ASP A 253 5.70 -4.48 22.85
C ASP A 253 5.81 -3.19 22.03
N VAL A 254 5.73 -3.26 20.69
CA VAL A 254 5.91 -2.07 19.83
C VAL A 254 4.74 -1.72 18.91
N VAL A 255 3.72 -2.60 18.79
CA VAL A 255 2.53 -2.31 17.96
C VAL A 255 1.79 -1.14 18.59
N ARG A 256 1.57 -0.10 17.79
CA ARG A 256 0.81 1.10 18.15
C ARG A 256 -0.52 1.19 17.42
N GLU A 257 -0.59 0.59 16.25
CA GLU A 257 -1.77 0.63 15.39
C GLU A 257 -2.12 -0.78 14.91
N LEU A 258 -3.35 -1.21 15.20
CA LEU A 258 -3.91 -2.48 14.81
C LEU A 258 -5.25 -2.26 14.10
N TRP A 259 -5.35 -2.64 12.83
CA TRP A 259 -6.63 -2.70 12.11
C TRP A 259 -6.93 -4.14 11.71
N VAL A 260 -8.06 -4.70 12.16
CA VAL A 260 -8.46 -6.07 11.82
C VAL A 260 -9.95 -6.16 11.49
N ARG A 261 -10.32 -6.28 10.21
CA ARG A 261 -11.75 -6.45 9.82
C ARG A 261 -12.07 -7.90 9.50
N GLY A 262 -13.13 -8.45 10.11
CA GLY A 262 -13.59 -9.81 9.87
C GLY A 262 -14.65 -10.31 10.83
N ASP A 263 -15.31 -11.42 10.50
CA ASP A 263 -16.02 -12.23 11.50
C ASP A 263 -15.00 -13.00 12.37
N GLY A 264 -15.25 -13.19 13.67
CA GLY A 264 -14.43 -14.08 14.53
C GLY A 264 -13.06 -13.52 14.95
N VAL A 265 -12.86 -12.21 14.83
CA VAL A 265 -11.61 -11.53 15.23
C VAL A 265 -11.40 -11.61 16.75
N GLY A 266 -12.46 -11.84 17.53
CA GLY A 266 -12.39 -12.03 18.97
C GLY A 266 -11.43 -13.15 19.40
N GLY A 267 -11.26 -14.20 18.58
CA GLY A 267 -10.24 -15.22 18.83
C GLY A 267 -8.82 -14.65 18.80
N LEU A 268 -8.47 -13.86 17.79
CA LEU A 268 -7.17 -13.19 17.69
C LEU A 268 -6.94 -12.25 18.87
N LEU A 269 -7.93 -11.41 19.18
CA LEU A 269 -7.84 -10.41 20.25
C LEU A 269 -7.74 -11.04 21.63
N ALA A 270 -8.34 -12.22 21.84
CA ALA A 270 -8.26 -12.94 23.11
C ALA A 270 -6.82 -13.38 23.46
N TRP A 271 -5.97 -13.57 22.45
CA TRP A 271 -4.60 -14.03 22.62
C TRP A 271 -3.56 -12.92 22.54
N LEU A 272 -3.94 -11.68 22.29
CA LEU A 272 -2.98 -10.58 22.17
C LEU A 272 -2.76 -9.86 23.50
N GLU A 273 -1.51 -9.43 23.68
CA GLU A 273 -1.07 -8.43 24.67
C GLU A 273 -0.28 -7.32 23.96
N LEU A 274 -0.86 -6.13 23.85
CA LEU A 274 -0.33 -5.00 23.07
C LEU A 274 -0.19 -3.76 23.96
N PRO A 275 0.80 -3.68 24.85
CA PRO A 275 0.90 -2.64 25.87
C PRO A 275 1.08 -1.22 25.32
N ARG A 276 1.49 -1.07 24.05
CA ARG A 276 1.68 0.23 23.39
C ARG A 276 0.61 0.57 22.35
N LEU A 277 -0.49 -0.19 22.30
CA LEU A 277 -1.56 0.03 21.35
C LEU A 277 -2.26 1.38 21.62
N GLU A 278 -2.32 2.24 20.60
CA GLU A 278 -2.97 3.55 20.65
C GLU A 278 -4.15 3.67 19.65
N VAL A 279 -4.05 2.97 18.52
CA VAL A 279 -5.05 2.97 17.45
C VAL A 279 -5.54 1.54 17.25
N LEU A 280 -6.84 1.34 17.40
CA LEU A 280 -7.49 0.06 17.18
C LEU A 280 -8.64 0.22 16.19
N GLY A 281 -8.62 -0.54 15.11
CA GLY A 281 -9.52 -0.35 13.98
C GLY A 281 -10.26 -1.60 13.55
N VAL A 282 -11.57 -1.42 13.35
CA VAL A 282 -12.59 -2.38 12.93
C VAL A 282 -12.82 -3.51 13.91
N LEU A 283 -13.96 -3.44 14.61
CA LEU A 283 -14.55 -4.58 15.30
C LEU A 283 -16.05 -4.58 15.03
N GLY A 284 -16.60 -5.75 14.70
CA GLY A 284 -18.03 -5.97 14.80
C GLY A 284 -18.43 -6.07 16.28
N GLY A 285 -19.69 -5.76 16.62
CA GLY A 285 -20.12 -5.81 18.02
C GLY A 285 -20.01 -7.19 18.68
N ALA A 286 -19.98 -8.25 17.87
CA ALA A 286 -19.73 -9.62 18.34
C ALA A 286 -18.36 -9.79 19.04
N ASP A 287 -17.38 -8.93 18.77
CA ASP A 287 -16.02 -9.04 19.31
C ASP A 287 -15.76 -8.13 20.54
N ALA A 288 -16.78 -7.40 21.01
CA ALA A 288 -16.67 -6.43 22.11
C ALA A 288 -16.07 -7.04 23.39
N GLY A 289 -16.46 -8.27 23.74
CA GLY A 289 -15.91 -8.98 24.91
C GLY A 289 -14.42 -9.28 24.79
N ALA A 290 -13.97 -9.71 23.61
CA ALA A 290 -12.56 -10.00 23.37
C ALA A 290 -11.70 -8.74 23.38
N LEU A 291 -12.24 -7.62 22.85
CA LEU A 291 -11.59 -6.31 22.93
C LEU A 291 -11.42 -5.85 24.37
N ARG A 292 -12.47 -5.95 25.20
CA ARG A 292 -12.36 -5.60 26.62
C ARG A 292 -11.28 -6.44 27.32
N GLY A 293 -11.22 -7.73 26.97
CA GLY A 293 -10.14 -8.60 27.40
C GLY A 293 -8.76 -8.08 26.98
N LEU A 294 -8.59 -7.69 25.71
CA LEU A 294 -7.34 -7.12 25.20
C LEU A 294 -6.93 -5.86 25.95
N VAL A 295 -7.85 -4.89 26.13
CA VAL A 295 -7.58 -3.62 26.81
C VAL A 295 -7.13 -3.88 28.25
N ARG A 296 -7.85 -4.74 28.98
CA ARG A 296 -7.51 -5.09 30.36
C ARG A 296 -6.16 -5.79 30.47
N ARG A 297 -5.91 -6.79 29.64
CA ARG A 297 -4.66 -7.56 29.68
C ARG A 297 -3.45 -6.73 29.25
N SER A 298 -3.64 -5.87 28.25
CA SER A 298 -2.56 -5.05 27.70
C SER A 298 -2.29 -3.80 28.54
N GLY A 299 -3.27 -3.31 29.30
CA GLY A 299 -3.18 -2.00 29.98
C GLY A 299 -2.96 -0.84 29.00
N CYS A 300 -3.45 -0.98 27.76
CA CYS A 300 -3.21 -0.01 26.69
C CYS A 300 -4.18 1.16 26.75
N VAL A 301 -3.77 2.29 26.15
CA VAL A 301 -4.56 3.52 26.07
C VAL A 301 -5.00 3.72 24.63
N ILE A 302 -6.25 3.36 24.33
CA ILE A 302 -6.81 3.51 22.99
C ILE A 302 -7.26 4.96 22.78
N ARG A 303 -6.55 5.69 21.91
CA ARG A 303 -6.89 7.07 21.50
C ARG A 303 -7.81 7.13 20.29
N VAL A 304 -7.67 6.15 19.38
CA VAL A 304 -8.45 6.08 18.15
C VAL A 304 -9.12 4.72 18.07
N LEU A 305 -10.45 4.72 17.95
CA LEU A 305 -11.25 3.51 17.80
C LEU A 305 -12.00 3.51 16.48
N GLY A 306 -11.71 2.54 15.61
CA GLY A 306 -12.42 2.27 14.38
C GLY A 306 -13.55 1.27 14.59
N VAL A 307 -14.77 1.61 14.21
CA VAL A 307 -15.98 0.79 14.39
C VAL A 307 -16.70 0.58 13.06
N SER A 308 -17.22 -0.63 12.83
CA SER A 308 -17.98 -0.97 11.61
C SER A 308 -19.48 -1.22 11.85
N GLY A 309 -19.96 -1.02 13.08
CA GLY A 309 -21.36 -1.18 13.48
C GLY A 309 -21.56 -0.67 14.90
N THR A 310 -22.80 -0.55 15.38
CA THR A 310 -23.14 0.08 16.66
C THR A 310 -23.16 -0.86 17.86
N ASP A 311 -23.26 -2.16 17.61
CA ASP A 311 -23.34 -3.20 18.64
C ASP A 311 -22.08 -3.22 19.52
N GLY A 312 -22.25 -3.30 20.83
CA GLY A 312 -21.14 -3.44 21.80
C GLY A 312 -20.23 -2.21 21.96
N ILE A 313 -20.36 -1.15 21.14
CA ILE A 313 -19.51 0.06 21.21
C ILE A 313 -19.50 0.65 22.62
N ARG A 314 -20.67 0.77 23.27
CA ARG A 314 -20.76 1.40 24.60
C ARG A 314 -19.98 0.64 25.67
N GLU A 315 -19.98 -0.68 25.58
CA GLU A 315 -19.23 -1.53 26.51
C GLU A 315 -17.72 -1.40 26.29
N VAL A 316 -17.31 -1.29 25.03
CA VAL A 316 -15.91 -1.04 24.65
C VAL A 316 -15.43 0.32 25.16
N LEU A 317 -16.21 1.38 24.93
CA LEU A 317 -15.89 2.74 25.40
C LEU A 317 -15.88 2.86 26.93
N GLY A 318 -16.67 2.05 27.64
CA GLY A 318 -16.62 1.99 29.10
C GLY A 318 -15.27 1.50 29.64
N GLU A 319 -14.59 0.63 28.89
CA GLU A 319 -13.29 0.08 29.24
C GLU A 319 -12.14 0.93 28.69
N ALA A 320 -12.27 1.42 27.44
CA ALA A 320 -11.32 2.31 26.78
C ALA A 320 -11.68 3.78 27.01
N ARG A 321 -11.36 4.29 28.20
CA ARG A 321 -11.82 5.62 28.68
C ARG A 321 -11.18 6.82 27.97
N ASP A 322 -10.05 6.61 27.31
CA ASP A 322 -9.23 7.68 26.70
C ASP A 322 -9.40 7.77 25.18
N VAL A 323 -10.50 7.24 24.63
CA VAL A 323 -10.78 7.34 23.19
C VAL A 323 -11.08 8.80 22.85
N GLU A 324 -10.16 9.45 22.13
CA GLU A 324 -10.27 10.83 21.67
C GLU A 324 -11.02 10.93 20.33
N ARG A 325 -10.86 9.91 19.49
CA ARG A 325 -11.36 9.90 18.11
C ARG A 325 -12.02 8.59 17.75
N LEU A 326 -13.14 8.72 17.04
CA LEU A 326 -13.86 7.58 16.50
C LEU A 326 -13.81 7.60 14.97
N VAL A 327 -13.51 6.46 14.36
CA VAL A 327 -13.50 6.28 12.90
C VAL A 327 -14.63 5.32 12.55
N VAL A 328 -15.55 5.73 11.66
CA VAL A 328 -16.66 4.88 11.24
C VAL A 328 -16.31 4.24 9.90
N VAL A 329 -16.48 2.93 9.78
CA VAL A 329 -16.14 2.18 8.56
C VAL A 329 -17.42 1.58 7.99
N GLY A 330 -17.75 1.88 6.73
CA GLY A 330 -18.92 1.29 6.05
C GLY A 330 -20.28 2.01 6.20
N GLY A 331 -20.30 3.33 6.35
CA GLY A 331 -21.51 4.13 6.05
C GLY A 331 -22.57 4.32 7.17
N MET A 332 -22.36 3.82 8.40
CA MET A 332 -23.31 3.98 9.51
C MET A 332 -23.04 5.18 10.43
N LEU A 333 -22.58 6.29 9.88
CA LEU A 333 -22.14 7.47 10.64
C LEU A 333 -23.24 8.02 11.57
N GLU A 334 -24.46 8.14 11.06
CA GLU A 334 -25.59 8.73 11.79
C GLU A 334 -26.01 7.90 13.00
N GLU A 335 -25.97 6.58 12.90
CA GLU A 335 -26.32 5.68 14.00
C GLU A 335 -25.26 5.69 15.10
N VAL A 336 -23.99 5.73 14.70
CA VAL A 336 -22.87 5.81 15.64
C VAL A 336 -22.87 7.15 16.40
N GLN A 337 -23.20 8.26 15.73
CA GLN A 337 -23.34 9.57 16.39
C GLN A 337 -24.47 9.60 17.43
N LYS A 338 -25.58 8.87 17.21
CA LYS A 338 -26.65 8.71 18.23
C LYS A 338 -26.16 7.96 19.47
N VAL A 339 -25.25 7.00 19.29
CA VAL A 339 -24.72 6.17 20.39
C VAL A 339 -23.63 6.91 21.17
N VAL A 340 -22.84 7.76 20.50
CA VAL A 340 -21.66 8.43 21.09
C VAL A 340 -21.59 9.92 20.71
N PRO A 341 -22.49 10.77 21.25
CA PRO A 341 -22.66 12.15 20.79
C PRO A 341 -21.50 13.11 21.14
N LYS A 342 -20.53 12.69 21.97
CA LYS A 342 -19.46 13.56 22.50
C LYS A 342 -18.08 13.35 21.87
N LEU A 343 -17.91 12.32 21.02
CA LEU A 343 -16.61 12.03 20.40
C LEU A 343 -16.46 12.74 19.05
N ARG A 344 -15.23 13.16 18.72
CA ARG A 344 -14.90 13.64 17.37
C ARG A 344 -14.90 12.46 16.41
N VAL A 345 -15.76 12.54 15.39
CA VAL A 345 -15.83 11.54 14.32
C VAL A 345 -15.04 12.06 13.12
N ASP A 346 -13.87 11.48 12.88
CA ASP A 346 -12.83 12.12 12.06
C ASP A 346 -12.85 11.69 10.58
N ARG A 347 -13.47 10.55 10.22
CA ARG A 347 -13.54 10.04 8.84
C ARG A 347 -14.48 8.83 8.68
N CYS A 348 -15.08 8.72 7.49
CA CYS A 348 -15.60 7.46 6.95
C CYS A 348 -14.51 6.80 6.09
N LEU A 349 -14.06 5.61 6.47
CA LEU A 349 -13.31 4.75 5.55
C LEU A 349 -14.35 3.91 4.79
N ASN A 350 -14.45 4.11 3.47
CA ASN A 350 -15.30 3.30 2.61
C ASN A 350 -14.60 1.99 2.24
#